data_AF-A0A9Q3JUU9-F1
#
_entry.id   AF-A0A9Q3JUU9-F1
#
_cell.length_a   1.000
_cell.length_b   1.000
_cell.length_c   1.000
_cell.angle_alpha   90.00
_cell.angle_beta   90.00
_cell.angle_gamma   90.00
#
_symmetry.space_group_name_H-M   'P 1'
#
loop_
_entity.id
_entity.type
_entity.pdbx_description
1 polymer ?
#
loop_
_entity_poly.entity_id
_entity_poly.type
_entity_poly.pdbx_seq_one_letter_code
_entity_poly.pdbx_strand_id
1 'polypeptide(L)' 'MPEIKQSHRKGIWNDDPNQKPKSPWEIAHMDWVTALPAGGDKVYNACLVSVDRYRKTPMFLPFHKDDTDMDTAIIIWK' A
#
# COMPACT_ATOMS: atom_id res chain seq x y z
N MET A 1 20.06 -12.83 3.35
CA MET A 1 18.70 -12.24 3.29
C MET A 1 18.62 -11.45 1.99
N PRO A 2 17.65 -11.68 1.10
CA PRO A 2 17.54 -10.90 -0.13
C PRO A 2 17.23 -9.44 0.22
N GLU A 3 18.03 -8.52 -0.30
CA GLU A 3 17.82 -7.09 -0.18
C GLU A 3 16.58 -6.71 -1.00
N ILE A 4 15.49 -6.30 -0.32
CA ILE A 4 14.32 -5.74 -1.00
C ILE A 4 14.76 -4.39 -1.55
N LYS A 5 15.08 -4.34 -2.84
CA LYS A 5 15.35 -3.09 -3.54
C LYS A 5 14.04 -2.31 -3.63
N GLN A 6 13.81 -1.39 -2.69
CA GLN A 6 12.78 -0.36 -2.85
C GLN A 6 13.14 0.47 -4.08
N SER A 7 12.48 0.20 -5.20
CA SER A 7 12.51 1.10 -6.34
C SER A 7 11.74 2.37 -5.98
N HIS A 8 12.42 3.33 -5.35
CA HIS A 8 11.93 4.69 -5.29
C HIS A 8 11.93 5.24 -6.73
N ARG A 9 10.81 5.10 -7.44
CA ARG A 9 10.59 5.85 -8.67
C ARG A 9 10.56 7.33 -8.28
N LYS A 10 11.68 8.02 -8.49
CA LYS A 10 11.82 9.48 -8.35
C LYS A 10 10.70 10.13 -9.17
N GLY A 11 9.67 10.64 -8.49
CA GLY A 11 8.54 11.33 -9.11
C GLY A 11 7.14 10.90 -8.67
N ILE A 12 6.94 9.76 -8.00
CA ILE A 12 5.59 9.31 -7.60
C ILE A 12 5.12 9.99 -6.30
N TRP A 13 6.04 10.21 -5.35
CA TRP A 13 5.74 10.81 -4.05
C TRP A 13 6.51 12.13 -3.90
N ASN A 14 6.05 13.17 -4.61
CA ASN A 14 6.60 14.52 -4.51
C ASN A 14 5.76 15.34 -3.52
N ASP A 15 5.80 14.99 -2.24
CA ASP A 15 5.09 15.74 -1.23
C ASP A 15 5.79 17.09 -0.98
N ASP A 16 5.00 18.17 -0.93
CA ASP A 16 5.51 19.44 -0.43
C ASP A 16 5.93 19.25 1.04
N PRO A 17 7.22 19.48 1.40
CA PRO A 17 7.69 19.35 2.78
C PRO A 17 6.94 20.27 3.77
N ASN A 18 6.24 21.30 3.30
CA ASN A 18 5.42 22.21 4.10
C ASN A 18 3.97 21.74 4.28
N GLN A 19 3.48 20.81 3.46
CA GLN A 19 2.14 20.24 3.58
C GLN A 19 2.16 18.97 4.44
N LYS A 20 2.40 19.16 5.74
CA LYS A 20 2.26 18.06 6.70
C LYS A 20 0.78 17.80 6.99
N PRO A 21 0.33 16.54 6.98
CA PRO A 21 -1.04 16.22 7.40
C PRO A 21 -1.23 16.63 8.86
N LYS A 22 -2.40 17.18 9.17
CA LYS A 22 -2.78 17.66 10.50
C LYS A 22 -3.58 16.60 11.26
N SER A 23 -4.14 15.63 10.56
CA SER A 23 -4.93 14.54 11.11
C SER A 23 -4.59 13.19 10.46
N PRO A 24 -4.83 12.05 11.16
CA PRO A 24 -4.66 10.72 10.58
C PRO A 24 -5.48 10.56 9.30
N TRP A 25 -4.90 9.92 8.28
CA TRP A 25 -5.53 9.60 6.99
C TRP A 25 -5.85 10.80 6.08
N GLU A 26 -5.42 12.01 6.44
CA GLU A 26 -5.58 13.21 5.59
C GLU A 26 -4.79 13.11 4.28
N ILE A 27 -3.60 12.50 4.35
CA ILE A 27 -2.77 12.18 3.19
C ILE A 27 -2.30 10.73 3.35
N ALA A 28 -2.65 9.88 2.39
CA ALA A 28 -2.22 8.48 2.37
C ALA A 28 -1.51 8.17 1.06
N HIS A 29 -0.40 7.46 1.16
CA HIS A 29 0.34 6.95 0.01
C HIS A 29 0.00 5.48 -0.18
N MET A 30 -0.47 5.13 -1.38
CA MET A 30 -0.88 3.77 -1.71
C MET A 30 -0.07 3.20 -2.88
N ASP A 31 0.33 1.94 -2.79
CA ASP A 31 0.99 1.23 -3.89
C ASP A 31 0.60 -0.25 -3.91
N TRP A 32 0.60 -0.82 -5.10
CA TRP A 32 0.24 -2.21 -5.36
C TRP A 32 1.50 -3.06 -5.48
N VAL A 33 1.60 -4.11 -4.67
CA VAL A 33 2.67 -5.11 -4.74
C VAL A 33 2.08 -6.41 -5.28
N THR A 34 2.31 -6.71 -6.56
CA THR A 34 1.60 -7.79 -7.28
C THR A 34 2.45 -9.05 -7.57
N ALA A 35 3.74 -9.01 -7.25
CA ALA A 35 4.68 -10.10 -7.53
C ALA A 35 5.12 -10.84 -6.24
N LEU A 36 4.19 -11.06 -5.31
CA LEU A 36 4.48 -11.80 -4.09
C LEU A 36 4.35 -13.32 -4.33
N PRO A 37 5.17 -14.14 -3.66
CA PRO A 37 4.89 -15.57 -3.58
C PRO A 37 3.51 -15.81 -2.97
N ALA A 38 2.81 -16.81 -3.49
CA ALA A 38 1.55 -17.26 -2.93
C ALA A 38 1.71 -17.66 -1.46
N GLY A 39 0.88 -17.12 -0.57
CA GLY A 39 1.00 -17.36 0.88
C GLY A 39 -0.28 -17.15 1.69
N GLY A 40 -0.27 -17.68 2.91
CA GLY A 40 -1.41 -17.66 3.85
C GLY A 40 -2.54 -18.62 3.48
N ASP A 41 -3.58 -18.67 4.32
CA ASP A 41 -4.69 -19.63 4.19
C ASP A 41 -5.51 -19.48 2.90
N LYS A 42 -5.50 -18.28 2.31
CA LYS A 42 -6.20 -17.94 1.07
C LYS A 42 -5.28 -17.80 -0.14
N VAL A 43 -4.00 -18.13 -0.01
CA VAL A 43 -3.04 -18.18 -1.12
C VAL A 43 -2.95 -16.82 -1.83
N TYR A 44 -2.89 -15.74 -1.06
CA TYR A 44 -2.73 -14.39 -1.58
C TYR A 44 -1.38 -14.23 -2.27
N ASN A 45 -1.35 -13.52 -3.38
CA ASN A 45 -0.17 -13.30 -4.22
C ASN A 45 0.09 -11.81 -4.51
N ALA A 46 -0.71 -10.93 -3.91
CA ALA A 46 -0.56 -9.49 -3.99
C ALA A 46 -0.95 -8.80 -2.67
N CYS A 47 -0.48 -7.56 -2.49
CA CYS A 47 -0.82 -6.75 -1.33
C CYS A 47 -0.93 -5.27 -1.71
N LEU A 48 -2.00 -4.61 -1.28
CA LEU A 48 -2.13 -3.15 -1.31
C LEU A 48 -1.44 -2.62 -0.06
N VAL A 49 -0.50 -1.71 -0.25
CA VAL A 49 0.20 -1.04 0.84
C VAL A 49 -0.37 0.36 0.94
N SER A 50 -0.94 0.71 2.09
CA SER A 50 -1.41 2.07 2.38
C SER A 50 -0.64 2.64 3.56
N VAL A 51 -0.08 3.84 3.40
CA VAL A 51 0.73 4.49 4.42
C VAL A 51 0.11 5.83 4.78
N ASP A 52 -0.38 5.94 6.01
CA ASP A 52 -0.80 7.22 6.57
C ASP A 52 0.43 8.11 6.78
N ARG A 53 0.45 9.28 6.14
CA ARG A 53 1.56 10.23 6.26
C ARG A 53 1.63 10.90 7.62
N TYR A 54 0.54 10.95 8.37
CA TYR A 54 0.51 11.48 9.72
C TYR A 54 1.18 10.52 10.69
N ARG A 55 0.72 9.26 10.75
CA ARG A 55 1.28 8.22 11.64
C ARG A 55 2.55 7.56 11.10
N LYS A 56 2.88 7.74 9.82
CA LYS A 56 3.98 7.05 9.12
C LYS A 56 3.95 5.53 9.30
N THR A 57 2.74 4.98 9.44
CA THR A 57 2.51 3.56 9.73
C THR A 57 1.89 2.92 8.49
N PRO A 58 2.50 1.85 7.95
CA PRO A 58 1.93 1.12 6.82
C PRO A 58 0.82 0.16 7.29
N MET A 59 -0.21 0.02 6.47
CA MET A 59 -1.19 -1.06 6.49
C MET A 59 -1.01 -1.92 5.25
N PHE A 60 -1.08 -3.23 5.43
CA PHE A 60 -0.94 -4.23 4.38
C PHE A 60 -2.27 -4.97 4.21
N LEU A 61 -2.85 -4.88 3.03
CA LEU A 61 -4.12 -5.51 2.68
C LEU A 61 -3.86 -6.60 1.64
N PRO A 62 -3.93 -7.88 2.03
CA PRO A 62 -3.67 -8.98 1.11
C PRO A 62 -4.85 -9.16 0.15
N PHE A 63 -4.54 -9.40 -1.13
CA PHE A 63 -5.52 -9.64 -2.19
C PHE A 63 -4.93 -10.56 -3.27
N HIS A 64 -5.76 -11.02 -4.21
CA HIS A 64 -5.28 -11.76 -5.37
C HIS A 64 -5.00 -10.78 -6.50
N LYS A 65 -3.85 -10.91 -7.17
CA LYS A 65 -3.42 -10.01 -8.27
C LYS A 65 -4.43 -9.84 -9.41
N ASP A 66 -5.38 -10.78 -9.50
CA ASP A 66 -6.42 -10.84 -10.52
C ASP A 66 -7.76 -10.26 -10.01
N ASP A 67 -7.84 -9.86 -8.73
CA ASP A 67 -8.97 -9.12 -8.16
C ASP A 67 -9.04 -7.70 -8.75
N THR A 68 -10.23 -7.14 -8.84
CA THR A 68 -10.40 -5.76 -9.28
C THR A 68 -10.14 -4.78 -8.14
N ASP A 69 -9.83 -3.52 -8.50
CA ASP A 69 -9.71 -2.43 -7.54
C ASP A 69 -10.98 -2.28 -6.67
N MET A 70 -12.16 -2.53 -7.26
CA MET A 70 -13.44 -2.48 -6.57
C MET A 70 -13.57 -3.58 -5.51
N ASP A 71 -13.14 -4.80 -5.82
CA ASP A 71 -13.16 -5.93 -4.88
C ASP A 71 -12.28 -5.62 -3.66
N THR A 72 -11.13 -5.00 -3.90
CA THR A 72 -10.22 -4.57 -2.83
C THR A 72 -10.77 -3.40 -2.02
N ALA A 73 -11.42 -2.41 -2.66
CA ALA A 73 -11.98 -1.24 -1.99
C ALA A 73 -13.08 -1.61 -0.98
N ILE A 74 -13.91 -2.62 -1.30
CA ILE A 74 -14.98 -3.11 -0.40
C ILE A 74 -14.40 -3.72 0.89
N ILE A 75 -13.18 -4.26 0.87
CA ILE A 75 -12.53 -4.81 2.07
C ILE A 75 -12.19 -3.69 3.07
N ILE A 76 -11.89 -2.48 2.60
CA ILE A 76 -11.47 -1.33 3.41
C ILE A 76 -12.68 -0.57 3.97
N TRP A 77 -13.76 -0.46 3.20
CA TRP A 77 -14.96 0.33 3.52
C TRP A 77 -15.94 -0.44 4.44
N LYS A 78 -15.48 -0.90 5.60
CA LYS A 78 -16.35 -1.48 6.63
C LYS A 78 -16.57 -0.57 7.83
#